data_AF-A0A9N7C3N1-F1
#
_entry.id   AF-A0A9N7C3N1-F1
#
_cell.length_a   1.000
_cell.length_b   1.000
_cell.length_c   1.000
_cell.angle_alpha   90.00
_cell.angle_beta   90.00
_cell.angle_gamma   90.00
#
_symmetry.space_group_name_H-M   'P 1'
#
loop_
_entity.id
_entity.type
_entity.pdbx_description
1 polymer ?
#
loop_
_entity_poly.entity_id
_entity_poly.type
_entity_poly.pdbx_seq_one_letter_code
_entity_poly.pdbx_strand_id
1 'polypeptide(L)'
;MTTTKISTRLRKAWRVTVDDYDGEELYFAHTAGQARMMCWRHMDCARGRIVEIHARRWREKDQVLPGRDPIADTLSKEEMECLLHAFGLNEYEPWKAGYRGHFFTSSKNKTMLGLVDKGLMHPGKAPCWKDTNVYFHLTKLGQHAALSLTPLYGAR
;
A
#
# COMPACT_ATOMS: atom_id res chain seq x y z
N MET A 1 -14.67 25.68 18.50
CA MET A 1 -13.55 24.84 18.05
C MET A 1 -14.10 23.47 17.73
N THR A 2 -14.32 23.16 16.45
CA THR A 2 -14.91 21.89 16.00
C THR A 2 -13.82 20.83 16.04
N THR A 3 -13.94 19.85 16.92
CA THR A 3 -13.03 18.71 16.98
C THR A 3 -13.27 17.87 15.74
N THR A 4 -12.48 18.07 14.70
CA THR A 4 -12.50 17.21 13.51
C THR A 4 -12.16 15.81 13.98
N LYS A 5 -13.18 14.93 14.01
CA LYS A 5 -13.05 13.54 14.39
C LYS A 5 -12.12 12.90 13.37
N ILE A 6 -10.82 12.79 13.68
CA ILE A 6 -9.84 12.16 12.80
C ILE A 6 -10.30 10.71 12.66
N SER A 7 -10.89 10.38 11.51
CA SER A 7 -11.31 9.02 11.20
C SER A 7 -10.05 8.16 11.16
N THR A 8 -9.80 7.41 12.23
CA THR A 8 -8.65 6.50 12.31
C THR A 8 -8.80 5.41 11.26
N ARG A 9 -7.89 5.40 10.28
CA ARG A 9 -7.89 4.38 9.21
C ARG A 9 -7.22 3.12 9.75
N LEU A 10 -8.01 2.30 10.45
CA LEU A 10 -7.54 1.06 11.08
C LEU A 10 -7.57 -0.09 10.08
N ARG A 11 -6.39 -0.61 9.73
CA ARG A 11 -6.22 -1.85 8.98
C ARG A 11 -6.15 -3.01 9.96
N LYS A 12 -7.19 -3.82 9.90
CA LYS A 12 -7.43 -4.93 10.83
C LYS A 12 -6.62 -6.19 10.47
N ALA A 13 -5.72 -6.61 11.36
CA ALA A 13 -5.02 -7.91 11.36
C ALA A 13 -5.81 -9.10 11.92
N TRP A 14 -5.68 -10.24 11.26
CA TRP A 14 -6.27 -11.52 11.65
C TRP A 14 -5.19 -12.59 11.68
N ARG A 15 -5.14 -13.33 12.78
CA ARG A 15 -4.39 -14.58 12.89
C ARG A 15 -5.26 -15.69 12.33
N VAL A 16 -4.77 -16.37 11.30
CA VAL A 16 -5.49 -17.44 10.61
C VAL A 16 -4.74 -18.75 10.83
N THR A 17 -5.47 -19.79 11.22
CA THR A 17 -4.99 -21.17 11.33
C THR A 17 -5.89 -22.06 10.49
N VAL A 18 -5.32 -23.13 9.94
CA VAL A 18 -6.04 -24.11 9.12
C VAL A 18 -5.82 -25.49 9.75
N ASP A 19 -6.89 -26.24 9.95
CA ASP A 19 -6.78 -27.59 10.50
C ASP A 19 -5.91 -28.48 9.61
N ASP A 20 -5.12 -29.36 10.23
CA ASP A 20 -4.12 -30.22 9.59
C ASP A 20 -2.97 -29.50 8.87
N TYR A 21 -2.82 -28.18 9.06
CA TYR A 21 -1.66 -27.42 8.62
C TYR A 21 -0.94 -26.79 9.81
N ASP A 22 0.37 -27.03 9.88
CA ASP A 22 1.20 -26.40 10.90
C ASP A 22 1.44 -24.92 10.56
N GLY A 23 1.03 -24.03 11.46
CA GLY A 23 1.37 -22.62 11.42
C GLY A 23 0.19 -21.67 11.64
N GLU A 24 0.54 -20.42 11.93
CA GLU A 24 -0.40 -19.30 11.91
C GLU A 24 0.04 -18.27 10.88
N GLU A 25 -0.90 -17.78 10.08
CA GLU A 25 -0.66 -16.75 9.08
C GLU A 25 -1.35 -15.43 9.45
N LEU A 26 -0.76 -14.32 9.02
CA LEU A 26 -1.27 -12.98 9.24
C LEU A 26 -1.98 -12.47 7.98
N TYR A 27 -3.26 -12.13 8.11
CA TYR A 27 -4.05 -11.52 7.05
C TYR A 27 -4.60 -10.16 7.47
N PHE A 28 -4.57 -9.18 6.57
CA PHE A 28 -5.28 -7.91 6.76
C PHE A 28 -6.63 -7.93 6.03
N ALA A 29 -7.73 -7.84 6.77
CA ALA A 29 -9.09 -7.89 6.21
C ALA A 29 -10.11 -7.14 7.08
N HIS A 30 -11.23 -6.68 6.51
CA HIS A 30 -12.24 -5.96 7.29
C HIS A 30 -12.96 -6.86 8.30
N THR A 31 -13.12 -8.14 7.96
CA THR A 31 -13.82 -9.16 8.74
C THR A 31 -13.06 -10.48 8.81
N ALA A 32 -13.39 -11.31 9.81
CA ALA A 32 -12.88 -12.68 9.93
C ALA A 32 -13.18 -13.51 8.68
N GLY A 33 -14.40 -13.38 8.13
CA GLY A 33 -14.82 -14.11 6.92
C GLY A 33 -13.97 -13.78 5.70
N GLN A 34 -13.58 -12.51 5.53
CA GLN A 34 -12.67 -12.10 4.45
C GLN A 34 -11.26 -12.66 4.66
N ALA A 35 -10.72 -12.65 5.89
CA ALA A 35 -9.43 -13.25 6.18
C ALA A 35 -9.42 -14.76 5.84
N ARG A 36 -10.48 -15.49 6.23
CA ARG A 36 -10.64 -16.91 5.86
C ARG A 36 -10.69 -17.11 4.35
N MET A 37 -11.44 -16.27 3.64
CA MET A 37 -11.54 -16.35 2.17
C MET A 37 -10.20 -16.06 1.48
N MET A 38 -9.40 -15.12 2.00
CA MET A 38 -8.06 -14.84 1.48
C MET A 38 -7.13 -16.03 1.66
N CYS A 39 -7.12 -16.62 2.86
CA CYS A 39 -6.37 -17.85 3.14
C CYS A 39 -6.81 -18.99 2.22
N TRP A 40 -8.12 -19.23 2.09
CA TRP A 40 -8.66 -20.25 1.20
C TRP A 40 -8.23 -20.08 -0.26
N ARG A 41 -8.17 -18.83 -0.78
CA ARG A 41 -7.68 -18.55 -2.14
C ARG A 41 -6.18 -18.72 -2.29
N HIS A 42 -5.41 -18.49 -1.22
CA HIS A 42 -3.96 -18.65 -1.23
C HIS A 42 -3.55 -20.12 -1.20
N MET A 43 -4.34 -20.95 -0.50
CA MET A 43 -4.22 -22.39 -0.57
C MET A 43 -4.64 -22.87 -1.97
N ASP A 44 -3.73 -23.56 -2.65
CA ASP A 44 -3.93 -24.04 -4.02
C ASP A 44 -5.25 -24.83 -4.16
N CYS A 45 -6.17 -24.28 -4.96
CA CYS A 45 -7.51 -24.82 -5.23
C CYS A 45 -7.50 -26.26 -5.75
N ALA A 46 -6.34 -26.75 -6.22
CA ALA A 46 -6.15 -28.11 -6.72
C ALA A 46 -6.48 -29.22 -5.70
N ARG A 47 -6.57 -28.90 -4.40
CA ARG A 47 -6.85 -29.91 -3.36
C ARG A 47 -8.32 -30.15 -3.05
N GLY A 48 -9.28 -29.36 -3.54
CA GLY A 48 -10.73 -29.65 -3.47
C GLY A 48 -11.34 -29.96 -2.09
N ARG A 49 -10.57 -29.89 -1.00
CA ARG A 49 -11.04 -30.19 0.35
C ARG A 49 -11.57 -28.92 0.99
N ILE A 50 -12.76 -29.01 1.54
CA ILE A 50 -13.26 -28.04 2.52
C ILE A 50 -12.35 -28.21 3.74
N VAL A 51 -11.50 -27.22 3.98
CA VAL A 51 -10.63 -27.15 5.16
C VAL A 51 -11.27 -26.23 6.19
N GLU A 52 -11.20 -26.62 7.46
CA GLU A 52 -11.66 -25.75 8.54
C GLU A 52 -10.62 -24.64 8.76
N ILE A 53 -11.04 -23.39 8.53
CA ILE A 53 -10.19 -22.21 8.67
C ILE A 53 -10.71 -21.39 9.84
N HIS A 54 -9.87 -21.19 10.84
CA HIS A 54 -10.15 -20.34 11.99
C HIS A 54 -9.47 -18.98 11.82
N ALA A 55 -10.20 -17.89 12.08
CA ALA A 55 -9.66 -16.55 12.06
C ALA A 55 -9.96 -15.84 13.38
N ARG A 56 -8.90 -15.45 14.11
CA ARG A 56 -8.99 -14.69 15.36
C ARG A 56 -8.39 -13.31 15.17
N ARG A 57 -8.98 -12.32 15.82
CA ARG A 57 -8.53 -10.93 15.75
C ARG A 57 -7.14 -10.80 16.38
N TRP A 58 -6.17 -10.22 15.67
CA TRP A 58 -4.83 -9.98 16.20
C TRP A 58 -4.58 -8.48 16.39
N ARG A 59 -5.15 -7.92 17.46
CA ARG A 59 -5.17 -6.45 17.69
C ARG A 59 -3.77 -5.83 17.76
N GLU A 60 -2.81 -6.54 18.33
CA GLU A 60 -1.41 -6.10 18.43
C GLU A 60 -0.71 -5.92 17.08
N LYS A 61 -1.23 -6.55 16.02
CA LYS A 61 -0.72 -6.43 14.64
C LYS A 61 -1.55 -5.49 13.78
N ASP A 62 -2.57 -4.84 14.34
CA ASP A 62 -3.33 -3.83 13.63
C ASP A 62 -2.43 -2.67 13.20
N GLN A 63 -2.71 -2.13 12.02
CA GLN A 63 -1.98 -0.98 11.50
C GLN A 63 -2.90 0.24 11.47
N VAL A 64 -2.46 1.32 12.08
CA VAL A 64 -3.13 2.63 11.96
C VAL A 64 -2.48 3.37 10.81
N LEU A 65 -3.23 3.59 9.74
CA LEU A 65 -2.82 4.44 8.64
C LEU A 65 -3.20 5.90 8.94
N PRO A 66 -2.41 6.87 8.47
CA PRO A 66 -2.78 8.27 8.56
C PRO A 66 -4.06 8.53 7.76
N GLY A 67 -4.84 9.51 8.23
CA GLY A 67 -5.92 10.10 7.43
C GLY A 67 -5.38 10.68 6.13
N ARG A 68 -6.25 10.84 5.13
CA ARG A 68 -5.88 11.40 3.82
C ARG A 68 -5.22 12.76 4.01
N ASP A 69 -4.03 12.92 3.44
CA ASP A 69 -3.27 14.17 3.48
C ASP A 69 -3.91 15.19 2.53
N PRO A 70 -4.12 16.46 2.93
CA PRO A 70 -4.69 17.49 2.06
C PRO A 70 -3.92 17.70 0.75
N ILE A 71 -2.60 17.43 0.71
CA ILE A 71 -1.83 17.53 -0.54
C ILE A 71 -2.34 16.55 -1.60
N ALA A 72 -2.93 15.43 -1.18
CA ALA A 72 -3.50 14.44 -2.09
C ALA A 72 -4.71 14.97 -2.87
N ASP A 73 -5.38 16.00 -2.38
CA ASP A 73 -6.52 16.64 -3.08
C ASP A 73 -6.06 17.59 -4.18
N THR A 74 -4.76 17.92 -4.22
CA THR A 74 -4.14 18.74 -5.27
C THR A 74 -3.54 17.91 -6.41
N LEU A 75 -3.53 16.58 -6.27
CA LEU A 75 -2.90 15.68 -7.22
C LEU A 75 -3.87 15.31 -8.34
N SER A 76 -3.36 15.31 -9.58
CA SER A 76 -4.06 14.63 -10.67
C SER A 76 -4.14 13.12 -10.40
N LYS A 77 -5.01 12.43 -11.13
CA LYS A 77 -5.11 10.96 -11.05
C LYS A 77 -3.77 10.30 -11.40
N GLU A 78 -3.12 10.77 -12.46
CA GLU A 78 -1.85 10.26 -12.96
C GLU A 78 -0.72 10.53 -11.96
N GLU A 79 -0.70 11.71 -11.32
CA GLU A 79 0.26 12.03 -10.26
C GLU A 79 0.10 11.10 -9.07
N MET A 80 -1.15 10.81 -8.68
CA MET A 80 -1.47 9.89 -7.59
C MET A 80 -1.01 8.46 -7.91
N GLU A 81 -1.27 7.98 -9.12
CA GLU A 81 -0.84 6.67 -9.60
C GLU A 81 0.69 6.55 -9.62
N CYS A 82 1.41 7.56 -10.13
CA CYS A 82 2.86 7.58 -10.14
C CYS A 82 3.45 7.60 -8.72
N LEU A 83 2.88 8.40 -7.82
CA LEU A 83 3.29 8.48 -6.42
C LEU A 83 3.13 7.13 -5.71
N LEU A 84 1.97 6.48 -5.88
CA LEU A 84 1.68 5.18 -5.29
C LEU A 84 2.55 4.07 -5.88
N HIS A 85 2.83 4.11 -7.18
CA HIS A 85 3.77 3.19 -7.82
C HIS A 85 5.19 3.35 -7.27
N ALA A 86 5.66 4.59 -7.09
CA ALA A 86 6.96 4.88 -6.50
C ALA A 86 7.08 4.38 -5.05
N PHE A 87 5.96 4.41 -4.31
CA PHE A 87 5.83 3.88 -2.96
C PHE A 87 5.70 2.35 -2.91
N GLY A 88 5.58 1.68 -4.06
CA GLY A 88 5.45 0.23 -4.13
C GLY A 88 4.05 -0.27 -3.74
N LEU A 89 3.01 0.53 -3.97
CA LEU A 89 1.65 0.03 -3.80
C LEU A 89 1.36 -1.09 -4.81
N ASN A 90 0.99 -2.25 -4.30
CA ASN A 90 0.39 -3.35 -5.07
C ASN A 90 -1.09 -3.44 -4.69
N GLU A 91 -1.96 -3.55 -5.69
CA GLU A 91 -3.40 -3.70 -5.52
C GLU A 91 -3.79 -4.91 -4.65
N TYR A 92 -3.08 -6.03 -4.79
CA TYR A 92 -3.38 -7.27 -4.05
C TYR A 92 -2.79 -7.28 -2.64
N GLU A 93 -1.68 -6.58 -2.42
CA GLU A 93 -0.93 -6.58 -1.17
C GLU A 93 -0.61 -5.16 -0.67
N PRO A 94 -1.61 -4.30 -0.44
CA PRO A 94 -1.38 -2.90 -0.06
C PRO A 94 -0.72 -2.73 1.31
N TRP A 95 -0.63 -3.79 2.11
CA TRP A 95 0.11 -3.79 3.37
C TRP A 95 1.63 -3.91 3.19
N LYS A 96 2.10 -4.29 2.00
CA LYS A 96 3.53 -4.27 1.65
C LYS A 96 3.99 -2.90 1.15
N ALA A 97 3.08 -1.98 0.89
CA ALA A 97 3.39 -0.63 0.42
C ALA A 97 4.37 0.09 1.38
N GLY A 98 5.27 0.89 0.82
CA GLY A 98 6.37 1.56 1.52
C GLY A 98 7.70 0.85 1.47
N TYR A 99 7.77 -0.35 0.88
CA TYR A 99 9.04 -1.06 0.63
C TYR A 99 9.90 -0.39 -0.45
N ARG A 100 9.29 0.42 -1.31
CA ARG A 100 9.95 1.16 -2.40
C ARG A 100 9.87 2.66 -2.09
N GLY A 101 10.83 3.42 -2.64
CA GLY A 101 10.87 4.87 -2.53
C GLY A 101 11.37 5.58 -3.78
N HIS A 102 11.19 4.97 -4.95
CA HIS A 102 11.67 5.54 -6.21
C HIS A 102 10.85 5.10 -7.43
N PHE A 103 10.94 5.87 -8.51
CA PHE A 103 10.38 5.53 -9.82
C PHE A 103 11.36 5.88 -10.93
N PHE A 104 11.68 4.91 -11.78
CA PHE A 104 12.61 5.10 -12.90
C PHE A 104 11.83 5.42 -14.17
N THR A 105 12.03 6.61 -14.72
CA THR A 105 11.40 7.04 -15.97
C THR A 105 12.20 8.17 -16.61
N SER A 106 11.69 8.77 -17.67
CA SER A 106 12.35 9.90 -18.32
C SER A 106 12.48 11.10 -17.38
N SER A 107 13.64 11.77 -17.41
CA SER A 107 13.87 13.05 -16.73
C SER A 107 12.92 14.16 -17.19
N LYS A 108 12.29 14.00 -18.36
CA LYS A 108 11.31 14.93 -18.94
C LYS A 108 9.85 14.52 -18.68
N ASN A 109 9.61 13.48 -17.88
CA ASN A 109 8.25 13.06 -17.54
C ASN A 109 7.52 14.16 -16.78
N LYS A 110 6.51 14.78 -17.41
CA LYS A 110 5.78 15.93 -16.87
C LYS A 110 5.06 15.61 -15.55
N THR A 111 4.52 14.40 -15.41
CA THR A 111 3.85 13.96 -14.17
C THR A 111 4.84 13.89 -13.01
N MET A 112 6.03 13.35 -13.24
CA MET A 112 7.07 13.28 -12.21
C MET A 112 7.60 14.66 -11.84
N LEU A 113 7.78 15.54 -12.82
CA LEU A 113 8.16 16.93 -12.57
C LEU A 113 7.08 17.67 -11.78
N GLY A 114 5.79 17.44 -12.06
CA GLY A 114 4.68 17.97 -11.26
C GLY A 114 4.69 17.51 -9.80
N LEU A 115 5.09 16.26 -9.54
CA LEU A 115 5.32 15.74 -8.18
C LEU A 115 6.56 16.37 -7.50
N VAL A 116 7.60 16.70 -8.27
CA VAL A 116 8.78 17.44 -7.77
C VAL A 116 8.39 18.87 -7.39
N ASP A 117 7.63 19.57 -8.23
CA ASP A 117 7.16 20.93 -7.97
C ASP A 117 6.29 21.02 -6.70
N LYS A 118 5.53 19.95 -6.41
CA LYS A 118 4.76 19.80 -5.17
C LYS A 118 5.58 19.33 -3.96
N GLY A 119 6.88 19.12 -4.12
CA GLY A 119 7.79 18.68 -3.05
C GLY A 119 7.61 17.21 -2.61
N LEU A 120 6.89 16.40 -3.40
CA LEU A 120 6.64 14.98 -3.10
C LEU A 120 7.77 14.07 -3.58
N MET A 121 8.56 14.53 -4.54
CA MET A 121 9.71 13.78 -5.06
C MET A 121 10.95 14.65 -5.26
N HIS A 122 12.12 14.00 -5.31
CA HIS A 122 13.39 14.57 -5.74
C HIS A 122 13.84 13.90 -7.04
N PRO A 123 14.24 14.66 -8.07
CA PRO A 123 14.86 14.08 -9.24
C PRO A 123 16.27 13.59 -8.88
N GLY A 124 16.56 12.33 -9.16
CA GLY A 124 17.91 11.78 -9.09
C GLY A 124 18.75 12.20 -10.30
N LYS A 125 20.05 11.84 -10.27
CA LYS A 125 20.95 12.01 -11.41
C LYS A 125 20.75 10.85 -12.41
N ALA A 126 20.93 11.13 -13.69
CA ALA A 126 20.90 10.09 -14.71
C ALA A 126 22.05 9.10 -14.47
N PRO A 127 21.83 7.78 -14.60
CA PRO A 127 22.95 6.86 -14.70
C PRO A 127 23.78 7.25 -15.93
N CYS A 128 25.10 7.24 -15.79
CA CYS A 128 26.11 7.79 -16.72
C CYS A 128 26.09 7.26 -18.17
N TRP A 129 25.14 6.42 -18.53
CA TRP A 129 25.07 5.72 -19.81
C TRP A 129 24.08 6.35 -20.79
N LYS A 130 23.03 7.08 -20.34
CA LYS A 130 22.10 7.89 -21.17
C LYS A 130 21.38 8.97 -20.34
N ASP A 131 21.49 10.24 -20.74
CA ASP A 131 20.94 11.43 -20.05
C ASP A 131 19.41 11.56 -20.03
N THR A 132 18.66 10.57 -20.50
CA THR A 132 17.21 10.71 -20.71
C THR A 132 16.35 10.15 -19.59
N ASN A 133 16.86 9.24 -18.76
CA ASN A 133 16.11 8.57 -17.69
C ASN A 133 16.80 8.74 -16.33
N VAL A 134 15.99 8.93 -15.29
CA VAL A 134 16.45 9.14 -13.91
C VAL A 134 15.57 8.37 -12.94
N TYR A 135 16.09 8.11 -11.74
CA TYR A 135 15.26 7.71 -10.61
C TYR A 135 14.73 8.95 -9.91
N PHE A 136 13.41 9.09 -9.84
CA PHE A 136 12.77 10.05 -8.94
C PHE A 136 12.57 9.39 -7.59
N HIS A 137 13.00 10.03 -6.52
CA HIS A 137 12.95 9.49 -5.16
C HIS A 137 11.85 10.18 -4.35
N LEU A 138 11.10 9.43 -3.54
CA LEU A 138 10.11 10.04 -2.64
C LEU A 138 10.79 10.90 -1.58
N THR A 139 10.22 12.07 -1.31
CA THR A 139 10.56 12.84 -0.10
C THR A 139 9.85 12.24 1.11
N LYS A 140 10.18 12.72 2.32
CA LYS A 140 9.41 12.37 3.53
C LYS A 140 7.93 12.75 3.40
N LEU A 141 7.66 13.91 2.79
CA LEU A 141 6.30 14.36 2.49
C LEU A 141 5.63 13.43 1.46
N GLY A 142 6.36 13.04 0.41
CA GLY A 142 5.91 12.04 -0.58
C GLY A 142 5.53 10.70 0.04
N GLN A 143 6.37 10.18 0.94
CA GLN A 143 6.09 8.95 1.68
C GLN A 143 4.85 9.08 2.55
N HIS A 144 4.71 10.19 3.28
CA HIS A 144 3.53 10.46 4.12
C HIS A 144 2.25 10.54 3.28
N ALA A 145 2.28 11.32 2.21
CA ALA A 145 1.15 11.47 1.29
C ALA A 145 0.76 10.11 0.66
N ALA A 146 1.74 9.33 0.19
CA ALA A 146 1.50 7.99 -0.37
C ALA A 146 0.91 7.03 0.67
N LEU A 147 1.40 7.05 1.92
CA LEU A 147 0.85 6.24 3.00
C LEU A 147 -0.59 6.64 3.34
N SER A 148 -0.92 7.94 3.28
CA SER A 148 -2.29 8.45 3.46
C SER A 148 -3.25 7.99 2.37
N LEU A 149 -2.74 7.70 1.17
CA LEU A 149 -3.50 7.23 0.01
C LEU A 149 -3.58 5.70 -0.06
N THR A 150 -2.68 4.99 0.64
CA THR A 150 -2.62 3.53 0.63
C THR A 150 -3.94 2.94 1.14
N PRO A 151 -4.64 2.09 0.35
CA PRO A 151 -5.92 1.52 0.77
C PRO A 151 -5.73 0.57 1.97
N LEU A 152 -6.79 0.44 2.78
CA LEU A 152 -6.75 -0.44 3.96
C LEU A 152 -6.61 -1.91 3.58
N TYR A 153 -7.28 -2.32 2.50
CA TYR A 153 -7.31 -3.70 2.00
C TYR A 153 -7.19 -3.65 0.48
N GLY A 154 -6.92 -4.78 -0.17
CA GLY A 154 -6.85 -4.83 -1.62
C GLY A 154 -8.16 -4.39 -2.28
N ALA A 155 -8.06 -3.72 -3.42
CA ALA A 155 -9.22 -3.48 -4.27
C ALA A 155 -9.63 -4.82 -4.93
N ARG A 156 -10.93 -5.06 -4.99
CA ARG A 156 -11.50 -5.98 -5.97
C ARG A 156 -12.01 -5.15 -7.11
#